data_AF-A0A937ZR70-F1
#
_entry.id   AF-A0A937ZR70-F1
#
_cell.length_a   1.000
_cell.length_b   1.000
_cell.length_c   1.000
_cell.angle_alpha   90.00
_cell.angle_beta   90.00
_cell.angle_gamma   90.00
#
_symmetry.space_group_name_H-M   'P 1'
#
loop_
_entity.id
_entity.type
_entity.pdbx_description
1 polymer ?
#
loop_
_entity_poly.entity_id
_entity_poly.type
_entity_poly.pdbx_seq_one_letter_code
_entity_poly.pdbx_strand_id
1 'polypeptide(L)' 'MQILDTDGTWFVPEVVEGVLIHNAGLIFERWTNKRFRATPHRVVPRRVNDCFSVA' A
#
# COMPACT_ATOMS: atom_id res chain seq x y z
N MET A 1 -3.39 6.75 -2.04
CA MET A 1 -3.00 5.34 -2.23
C MET A 1 -4.14 4.46 -1.78
N GLN A 2 -4.36 3.31 -2.42
CA GLN A 2 -5.30 2.29 -1.99
C GLN A 2 -4.55 0.95 -1.88
N ILE A 3 -4.97 0.12 -0.93
CA ILE A 3 -4.44 -1.22 -0.69
C ILE A 3 -5.58 -2.22 -0.92
N LEU A 4 -5.26 -3.36 -1.55
CA LEU A 4 -6.20 -4.46 -1.73
C LEU A 4 -6.14 -5.37 -0.49
N ASP A 5 -7.20 -5.33 0.31
CA ASP A 5 -7.33 -6.20 1.47
C ASP A 5 -7.54 -7.67 1.04
N THR A 6 -7.51 -8.57 2.01
CA THR A 6 -7.64 -10.02 1.84
C THR A 6 -9.02 -10.47 1.39
N ASP A 7 -10.05 -9.65 1.64
CA ASP A 7 -11.42 -9.86 1.18
C ASP A 7 -11.66 -9.36 -0.26
N GLY A 8 -10.64 -8.78 -0.90
CA GLY A 8 -10.74 -8.19 -2.24
C GLY A 8 -11.24 -6.74 -2.25
N THR A 9 -11.44 -6.13 -1.09
CA THR A 9 -11.86 -4.74 -0.98
C THR A 9 -10.68 -3.79 -1.11
N TRP A 10 -10.85 -2.74 -1.90
CA TRP A 10 -9.90 -1.63 -1.95
C TRP A 10 -10.22 -0.62 -0.87
N PHE A 11 -9.26 -0.35 0.03
CA PHE A 11 -9.41 0.67 1.06
C PHE A 11 -8.29 1.71 0.98
N VAL A 12 -8.57 2.90 1.52
CA VAL A 12 -7.56 3.96 1.69
C VAL A 12 -7.04 3.86 3.13
N PRO A 13 -5.74 3.61 3.34
CA PRO A 13 -5.19 3.62 4.69
C PRO A 13 -5.20 5.03 5.27
N GLU A 14 -5.23 5.12 6.60
CA GLU A 14 -5.00 6.39 7.30
C GLU A 14 -3.60 6.92 6.98
N VAL A 15 -3.51 8.22 6.72
CA VAL A 15 -2.23 8.91 6.50
C VAL A 15 -1.93 9.71 7.75
N VAL A 16 -1.03 9.19 8.57
CA VAL A 16 -0.59 9.84 9.81
C VAL A 16 0.65 10.68 9.53
N GLU A 17 0.64 11.93 10.00
CA GLU A 17 1.77 12.84 9.84
C GLU A 17 3.05 12.28 10.51
N GLY A 18 4.19 12.39 9.81
CA GLY A 18 5.48 11.91 10.31
C GLY A 18 5.68 10.39 10.24
N VAL A 19 4.73 9.63 9.67
CA VAL A 19 4.80 8.16 9.57
C VAL A 19 4.97 7.71 8.11
N LEU A 20 5.69 6.60 7.93
CA LEU A 20 5.87 5.95 6.63
C LEU A 20 4.93 4.75 6.47
N ILE A 21 4.40 4.58 5.26
CA ILE A 21 3.67 3.37 4.88
C ILE A 21 4.69 2.37 4.31
N HIS A 22 4.84 1.21 4.98
CA HIS A 22 5.70 0.13 4.51
C HIS A 22 4.86 -0.96 3.84
N ASN A 23 5.16 -1.26 2.57
CA ASN A 23 4.49 -2.31 1.80
C ASN A 23 5.39 -3.52 1.66
N ALA A 24 4.80 -4.71 1.69
CA ALA A 24 5.50 -5.94 1.39
C ALA A 24 5.50 -6.18 -0.13
N GLY A 25 6.69 -6.37 -0.71
CA GLY A 25 6.86 -6.80 -2.09
C GLY A 25 6.90 -8.33 -2.25
N LEU A 26 6.84 -8.79 -3.50
CA LEU A 26 6.91 -10.21 -3.86
C LEU A 26 8.17 -10.92 -3.34
N ILE A 27 9.31 -10.23 -3.27
CA ILE A 27 10.55 -10.78 -2.74
C ILE A 27 10.40 -11.07 -1.23
N PHE A 28 9.80 -10.15 -0.47
CA PHE A 28 9.59 -10.33 0.97
C PHE A 28 8.65 -11.50 1.26
N GLU A 29 7.58 -11.66 0.49
CA GLU A 29 6.68 -12.81 0.59
C GLU A 29 7.42 -14.13 0.35
N ARG A 30 8.20 -14.22 -0.72
CA ARG A 30 8.94 -15.46 -1.05
C ARG A 30 10.02 -15.76 -0.02
N TRP A 31 10.79 -14.76 0.40
CA TRP A 31 11.88 -14.95 1.35
C TRP A 31 11.38 -15.36 2.73
N THR A 32 10.17 -14.92 3.10
CA THR A 32 9.53 -15.28 4.37
C THR A 32 8.69 -16.56 4.26
N ASN A 33 8.84 -17.31 3.17
CA ASN A 33 8.08 -18.52 2.88
C ASN A 33 6.56 -18.32 3.03
N LYS A 34 6.04 -17.24 2.44
CA LYS A 34 4.63 -16.82 2.47
C LYS A 34 4.08 -16.46 3.85
N ARG A 35 4.94 -16.20 4.85
CA ARG A 35 4.48 -15.68 6.15
C ARG A 35 3.88 -14.28 6.01
N PHE A 36 4.45 -13.43 5.16
CA PHE A 36 3.93 -12.09 4.88
C PHE A 36 3.48 -11.99 3.44
N ARG A 37 2.21 -11.63 3.22
CA ARG A 37 1.63 -11.43 1.89
C ARG A 37 2.17 -10.15 1.27
N ALA A 38 2.56 -10.18 -0.01
CA ALA A 38 2.79 -8.97 -0.78
C ALA A 38 1.51 -8.14 -0.80
N THR A 39 1.59 -6.83 -0.65
CA THR A 39 0.41 -5.95 -0.51
C THR A 39 0.12 -5.25 -1.84
N PRO A 40 -0.81 -5.75 -2.68
CA PRO A 40 -1.16 -5.07 -3.91
C PRO A 40 -1.72 -3.69 -3.58
N HIS A 41 -1.25 -2.69 -4.30
CA HIS A 41 -1.60 -1.31 -4.06
C HIS A 41 -1.69 -0.54 -5.37
N ARG A 42 -2.46 0.55 -5.35
CA ARG A 42 -2.61 1.46 -6.49
C ARG A 42 -2.73 2.90 -6.02
N VAL A 43 -2.49 3.84 -6.93
CA VAL A 43 -2.77 5.26 -6.72
C VAL A 43 -3.94 5.65 -7.61
N VAL A 44 -4.98 6.21 -7.00
CA VAL A 44 -6.09 6.82 -7.72
C VAL A 44 -5.76 8.30 -7.89
N PRO A 45 -5.77 8.86 -9.12
CA PRO A 45 -5.53 10.27 -9.34
C PRO A 45 -6.52 11.14 -8.56
N ARG A 46 -6.01 12.17 -7.88
CA ARG A 46 -6.85 13.17 -7.21
C ARG A 46 -7.34 14.17 -8.24
N ARG A 47 -8.59 14.64 -8.07
CA ARG A 47 -9.22 15.63 -8.96
C ARG A 47 -9.20 17.07 -8.42
N VAL A 48 -8.94 17.24 -7.12
CA VAL A 48 -9.12 18.52 -6.41
C VAL A 48 -7.79 19.14 -5.99
N ASN A 49 -6.79 18.31 -5.69
CA ASN A 49 -5.50 18.75 -5.17
C ASN A 49 -4.37 17.86 -5.68
N ASP A 50 -3.19 18.45 -5.73
CA ASP A 50 -1.96 17.73 -6.08
C ASP A 50 -1.57 16.76 -4.97
N CYS A 51 -0.90 15.69 -5.37
CA CYS A 51 -0.40 14.66 -4.46
C CYS A 51 1.08 14.43 -4.75
N PHE A 52 1.94 14.70 -3.77
CA PHE A 52 3.37 14.41 -3.83
C PHE A 52 3.67 13.17 -2.99
N SER A 53 4.62 12.35 -3.43
CA SER A 53 5.06 11.15 -2.71
C SER A 53 6.53 10.88 -2.96
N VAL A 54 7.21 10.29 -1.98
CA VAL A 54 8.59 9.79 -2.08
C VAL A 54 8.57 8.33 -1.63
N ALA A 55 9.33 7.47 -2.32
CA ALA A 55 9.42 6.03 -2.07
C ALA A 55 10.88 5.59 -2.05
#